data_AF-A0A1F7CX33-F1
#
_entry.id   AF-A0A1F7CX33-F1
#
_cell.length_a   1.000
_cell.length_b   1.000
_cell.length_c   1.000
_cell.angle_alpha   90.00
_cell.angle_beta   90.00
_cell.angle_gamma   90.00
#
_symmetry.space_group_name_H-M   'P 1'
#
loop_
_entity.id
_entity.type
_entity.pdbx_description
1 polymer ?
#
loop_
_entity_poly.entity_id
_entity_poly.type
_entity_poly.pdbx_seq_one_letter_code
_entity_poly.pdbx_strand_id
1 'polypeptide(L)'
;MQHRFTYTSHISLPTVTAKKYPFRQDVTLYGWEDIEWGSRLRDAGIPLIFEPEARALHHHQITLESSLRRMEILGESAVRMEKFLAGFDRLPKGWKRIAYELSAMLPTMAGKHRQAFLMGIKNSESGRKNNS
;
A
#
# COMPACT_ATOMS: atom_id res chain seq x y z
N MET A 1 -13.04 5.57 -4.19
CA MET A 1 -12.02 6.65 -4.07
C MET A 1 -11.53 6.83 -2.63
N GLN A 2 -12.40 6.82 -1.63
CA GLN A 2 -12.07 7.05 -0.20
C GLN A 2 -10.84 6.30 0.37
N HIS A 3 -10.72 4.99 0.14
CA HIS A 3 -9.60 4.18 0.68
C HIS A 3 -8.20 4.63 0.20
N ARG A 4 -8.13 5.46 -0.86
CA ARG A 4 -6.86 6.01 -1.36
C ARG A 4 -6.33 7.18 -0.53
N PHE A 5 -7.18 7.75 0.33
CA PHE A 5 -6.90 8.97 1.09
C PHE A 5 -7.08 8.78 2.60
N THR A 6 -7.42 7.57 3.04
CA THR A 6 -7.32 7.21 4.45
C THR A 6 -5.84 6.98 4.75
N TYR A 7 -5.15 8.07 5.10
CA TYR A 7 -3.79 8.04 5.66
C TYR A 7 -3.92 8.31 7.15
N THR A 8 -3.59 7.33 7.98
CA THR A 8 -3.82 7.44 9.44
C THR A 8 -2.82 8.37 10.13
N SER A 9 -1.80 8.81 9.40
CA SER A 9 -0.82 9.79 9.85
C SER A 9 -1.44 11.15 10.18
N HIS A 10 -2.65 11.45 9.68
CA HIS A 10 -3.42 12.65 10.04
C HIS A 10 -4.93 12.47 9.78
N ILE A 11 -5.61 11.70 10.64
CA ILE A 11 -7.07 11.48 10.56
C ILE A 11 -7.72 11.56 11.95
N SER A 12 -8.94 12.09 12.00
CA SER A 12 -9.78 12.08 13.19
C SER A 12 -11.04 11.23 12.95
N LEU A 13 -11.44 10.46 13.95
CA LEU A 13 -12.63 9.62 13.89
C LEU A 13 -13.29 9.55 15.28
N PRO A 14 -14.63 9.56 15.38
CA PRO A 14 -15.31 9.39 16.66
C PRO A 14 -14.91 8.07 17.33
N THR A 15 -14.67 8.11 18.64
CA THR A 15 -14.23 6.95 19.43
C THR A 15 -15.14 5.73 19.28
N VAL A 16 -16.46 5.95 19.20
CA VAL A 16 -17.44 4.87 19.02
C VAL A 16 -17.21 4.14 17.69
N THR A 17 -16.96 4.90 16.62
CA THR A 17 -16.68 4.35 15.29
C THR A 17 -15.34 3.62 15.26
N ALA A 18 -14.30 4.20 15.86
CA ALA A 18 -12.97 3.57 15.96
C ALA A 18 -13.01 2.22 16.72
N LYS A 19 -13.78 2.15 17.81
CA LYS A 19 -13.99 0.91 18.56
C LYS A 19 -14.81 -0.12 17.79
N LYS A 20 -15.79 0.32 17.00
CA LYS A 20 -16.63 -0.55 16.17
C LYS A 20 -15.87 -1.15 14.99
N TYR A 21 -14.95 -0.39 14.40
CA TYR A 21 -14.12 -0.80 13.27
C TYR A 21 -12.64 -0.68 13.65
N PRO A 22 -12.10 -1.57 14.50
CA PRO A 22 -10.69 -1.50 14.88
C PRO A 22 -9.77 -1.85 13.70
N PHE A 23 -8.49 -1.52 13.83
CA PHE A 23 -7.46 -2.04 12.94
C PHE A 23 -7.36 -3.56 13.07
N ARG A 24 -7.03 -4.20 11.94
CA ARG A 24 -6.83 -5.63 11.87
C ARG A 24 -5.40 -5.98 12.27
N GLN A 25 -5.25 -6.80 13.30
CA GLN A 25 -3.94 -7.25 13.76
C GLN A 25 -3.26 -8.22 12.79
N ASP A 26 -4.03 -8.84 11.89
CA ASP A 26 -3.51 -9.73 10.86
C ASP A 26 -3.09 -8.99 9.57
N VAL A 27 -3.25 -7.66 9.52
CA VAL A 27 -2.78 -6.78 8.44
C VAL A 27 -1.58 -5.97 8.94
N THR A 28 -0.43 -6.61 9.03
CA THR A 28 0.82 -6.00 9.57
C THR A 28 1.71 -5.35 8.51
N LEU A 29 1.23 -5.27 7.27
CA LEU A 29 2.05 -4.90 6.13
C LEU A 29 2.09 -3.39 5.92
N TYR A 30 3.32 -2.88 5.89
CA TYR A 30 3.63 -1.47 5.75
C TYR A 30 2.83 -0.80 4.62
N GLY A 31 2.05 0.23 4.98
CA GLY A 31 1.31 1.07 4.05
C GLY A 31 -0.06 0.54 3.60
N TRP A 32 -0.48 -0.64 4.07
CA TRP A 32 -1.75 -1.25 3.65
C TRP A 32 -2.82 -1.29 4.74
N GLU A 33 -2.43 -1.23 6.01
CA GLU A 33 -3.35 -1.18 7.15
C GLU A 33 -4.36 -0.04 7.02
N ASP A 34 -3.88 1.18 6.70
CA ASP A 34 -4.74 2.35 6.53
C ASP A 34 -5.72 2.22 5.35
N ILE A 35 -5.25 1.66 4.23
CA ILE A 35 -6.03 1.48 3.00
C ILE A 35 -7.12 0.42 3.24
N GLU A 36 -6.77 -0.68 3.91
CA GLU A 36 -7.70 -1.73 4.31
C GLU A 36 -8.77 -1.16 5.24
N TRP A 37 -8.34 -0.46 6.29
CA TRP A 37 -9.22 0.14 7.28
C TRP A 37 -10.15 1.16 6.63
N GLY A 38 -9.62 2.04 5.78
CA GLY A 38 -10.38 2.99 4.98
C GLY A 38 -11.35 2.34 4.01
N SER A 39 -11.05 1.15 3.50
CA SER A 39 -11.99 0.37 2.70
C SER A 39 -13.18 -0.10 3.54
N ARG A 40 -12.94 -0.66 4.73
CA ARG A 40 -14.01 -1.09 5.63
C ARG A 40 -14.89 0.07 6.10
N LEU A 41 -14.30 1.23 6.41
CA LEU A 41 -15.07 2.42 6.79
C LEU A 41 -15.99 2.88 5.64
N ARG A 42 -15.47 2.90 4.40
CA ARG A 42 -16.28 3.20 3.20
C ARG A 42 -17.43 2.21 3.04
N ASP A 43 -17.14 0.92 3.14
CA ASP A 43 -18.14 -0.14 2.95
C ASP A 43 -19.20 -0.13 4.07
N ALA A 44 -18.86 0.42 5.24
CA ALA A 44 -19.78 0.72 6.34
C ALA A 44 -20.56 2.05 6.17
N GLY A 45 -20.41 2.75 5.05
CA GLY A 45 -21.10 4.01 4.76
C GLY A 45 -20.56 5.23 5.52
N ILE A 46 -19.38 5.12 6.13
CA ILE A 46 -18.76 6.23 6.88
C ILE A 46 -18.02 7.13 5.89
N PRO A 47 -18.38 8.42 5.74
CA PRO A 47 -17.75 9.31 4.77
C PRO A 47 -16.34 9.73 5.20
N LEU A 48 -15.50 10.08 4.23
CA LEU A 48 -14.23 10.77 4.44
C LEU A 48 -14.36 12.21 3.94
N ILE A 49 -14.08 13.16 4.83
CA ILE A 49 -14.12 14.59 4.54
C ILE A 49 -12.69 15.11 4.58
N PHE A 50 -12.26 15.78 3.51
CA PHE A 50 -10.96 16.43 3.44
C PHE A 50 -11.06 17.85 3.98
N GLU A 51 -10.19 18.20 4.93
CA GLU A 51 -10.09 19.53 5.52
C GLU A 51 -8.74 20.17 5.12
N PRO A 52 -8.71 21.12 4.18
CA PRO A 52 -7.47 21.71 3.65
C PRO A 52 -6.63 22.44 4.72
N GLU A 53 -7.25 22.91 5.80
CA GLU A 53 -6.55 23.63 6.86
C GLU A 53 -6.01 22.69 7.95
N ALA A 54 -6.42 21.42 7.96
CA ALA A 54 -5.85 20.39 8.83
C ALA A 54 -4.49 19.93 8.29
N ARG A 55 -3.46 20.76 8.49
CA ARG A 55 -2.09 20.51 8.02
C ARG A 55 -1.23 19.89 9.12
N ALA A 56 -0.47 18.86 8.76
CA ALA A 56 0.56 18.26 9.60
C ALA A 56 1.89 18.19 8.83
N LEU A 57 3.01 18.41 9.53
CA LEU A 57 4.35 18.30 8.97
C LEU A 57 4.97 16.98 9.38
N HIS A 58 5.29 16.13 8.40
CA HIS A 58 6.04 14.91 8.63
C HIS A 58 7.51 15.13 8.29
N HIS A 59 8.39 15.00 9.29
CA HIS A 59 9.83 15.00 9.04
C HIS A 59 10.27 13.59 8.61
N HIS A 60 10.60 13.44 7.33
CA HIS A 60 11.13 12.20 6.79
C HIS A 60 12.46 12.47 6.09
N GLN A 61 13.55 11.98 6.69
CA GLN A 61 14.83 11.89 6.00
C GLN A 61 14.82 10.62 5.17
N ILE A 62 14.58 10.77 3.86
CA ILE A 62 14.51 9.64 2.93
C ILE A 62 15.80 9.61 2.12
N THR A 63 16.64 8.61 2.37
CA THR A 63 17.74 8.26 1.46
C THR A 63 17.20 7.45 0.28
N LEU A 64 17.93 7.43 -0.85
CA LEU A 64 17.55 6.60 -1.99
C LEU A 64 17.39 5.13 -1.60
N GLU A 65 18.35 4.59 -0.84
CA GLU A 65 18.31 3.21 -0.34
C GLU A 65 17.04 2.94 0.48
N SER A 66 16.73 3.81 1.45
CA SER A 66 15.51 3.67 2.25
C SER A 66 14.24 3.74 1.39
N SER A 67 14.24 4.58 0.36
CA SER A 67 13.12 4.71 -0.60
C SER A 67 12.93 3.42 -1.40
N LEU A 68 14.02 2.85 -1.92
CA LEU A 68 13.97 1.61 -2.70
C LEU A 68 13.56 0.43 -1.82
N ARG A 69 14.08 0.35 -0.58
CA ARG A 69 13.68 -0.68 0.37
C ARG A 69 12.19 -0.61 0.70
N ARG A 70 11.62 0.59 0.82
CA ARG A 70 10.16 0.77 0.95
C ARG A 70 9.40 0.25 -0.27
N MET A 71 9.91 0.44 -1.48
CA MET A 71 9.28 -0.10 -2.69
C MET A 71 9.29 -1.63 -2.73
N GLU A 72 10.37 -2.28 -2.29
CA GLU A 72 10.42 -3.74 -2.14
C GLU A 72 9.34 -4.23 -1.15
N ILE A 73 9.28 -3.62 0.04
CA ILE A 73 8.29 -3.97 1.05
C ILE A 73 6.86 -3.77 0.50
N LEU A 74 6.61 -2.68 -0.24
CA LEU A 74 5.33 -2.44 -0.89
C LEU A 74 4.97 -3.53 -1.90
N GLY A 75 5.94 -4.00 -2.70
CA GLY A 75 5.76 -5.09 -3.65
C GLY A 75 5.41 -6.42 -2.98
N GLU A 76 6.15 -6.79 -1.93
CA GLU A 76 5.86 -7.99 -1.12
C GLU A 76 4.45 -7.92 -0.51
N SER A 77 4.12 -6.75 0.02
CA SER A 77 2.85 -6.51 0.70
C SER A 77 1.66 -6.56 -0.27
N ALA A 78 1.81 -6.02 -1.48
CA ALA A 78 0.75 -6.02 -2.50
C ALA A 78 0.29 -7.45 -2.86
N VAL A 79 1.22 -8.41 -2.94
CA VAL A 79 0.90 -9.83 -3.20
C VAL A 79 0.08 -10.44 -2.06
N ARG A 80 0.39 -10.08 -0.81
CA ARG A 80 -0.35 -10.57 0.35
C ARG A 80 -1.73 -9.94 0.44
N MET A 81 -1.85 -8.64 0.14
CA MET A 81 -3.10 -7.88 0.21
C MET A 81 -4.13 -8.28 -0.84
N GLU A 82 -3.71 -8.75 -2.01
CA GLU A 82 -4.62 -9.30 -3.02
C GLU A 82 -5.54 -10.41 -2.45
N LYS A 83 -5.08 -11.14 -1.43
CA LYS A 83 -5.88 -12.18 -0.74
C LYS A 83 -6.97 -11.61 0.15
N PHE A 84 -6.75 -10.43 0.72
CA PHE A 84 -7.63 -9.82 1.72
C PHE A 84 -8.62 -8.82 1.12
N LEU A 85 -8.26 -8.20 -0.01
CA LEU A 85 -9.04 -7.16 -0.67
C LEU A 85 -9.59 -7.67 -2.00
N ALA A 86 -10.87 -8.03 -2.03
CA ALA A 86 -11.56 -8.33 -3.28
C ALA A 86 -11.50 -7.11 -4.22
N GLY A 87 -11.03 -7.30 -5.46
CA GLY A 87 -10.90 -6.23 -6.45
C GLY A 87 -9.61 -5.40 -6.36
N PHE A 88 -8.55 -5.90 -5.72
CA PHE A 88 -7.26 -5.22 -5.62
C PHE A 88 -6.59 -4.99 -6.99
N ASP A 89 -6.37 -3.73 -7.37
CA ASP A 89 -5.90 -3.29 -8.70
C ASP A 89 -4.42 -2.86 -8.76
N ARG A 90 -3.67 -3.04 -7.66
CA ARG A 90 -2.31 -2.49 -7.51
C ARG A 90 -1.18 -3.41 -7.95
N LEU A 91 -1.49 -4.67 -8.21
CA LEU A 91 -0.55 -5.56 -8.87
C LEU A 91 -0.65 -5.37 -10.39
N PRO A 92 0.47 -5.09 -11.08
CA PRO A 92 0.44 -5.02 -12.52
C PRO A 92 0.17 -6.42 -13.11
N LYS A 93 -0.84 -6.52 -13.99
CA LYS A 93 -1.29 -7.77 -14.62
C LYS A 93 -1.28 -7.66 -16.15
N GLY A 94 -1.10 -8.79 -16.84
CA GLY A 94 -1.14 -8.87 -18.31
C GLY A 94 -0.16 -7.89 -18.98
N TRP A 95 -0.63 -7.16 -20.00
CA TRP A 95 0.18 -6.18 -20.74
C TRP A 95 0.73 -5.05 -19.86
N LYS A 96 0.00 -4.65 -18.80
CA LYS A 96 0.48 -3.65 -17.84
C LYS A 96 1.73 -4.13 -17.11
N ARG A 97 1.86 -5.44 -16.84
CA ARG A 97 3.06 -6.04 -16.25
C ARG A 97 4.25 -5.93 -17.18
N ILE A 98 4.06 -6.27 -18.45
CA ILE A 98 5.10 -6.17 -19.48
C ILE A 98 5.60 -4.71 -19.60
N ALA A 99 4.68 -3.75 -19.71
CA ALA A 99 5.05 -2.33 -19.75
C ALA A 99 5.80 -1.88 -18.48
N TYR A 100 5.38 -2.39 -17.31
CA TYR A 100 6.03 -2.08 -16.03
C TYR A 100 7.46 -2.64 -15.97
N GLU A 101 7.66 -3.89 -16.42
CA GLU A 101 8.96 -4.55 -16.50
C GLU A 101 9.92 -3.82 -17.46
N LEU A 102 9.45 -3.45 -18.66
CA LEU A 102 10.24 -2.65 -19.61
C LEU A 102 10.65 -1.30 -19.02
N SER A 103 9.72 -0.61 -18.37
CA SER A 103 10.02 0.68 -17.74
C SER A 103 10.92 0.59 -16.51
N ALA A 104 11.03 -0.60 -15.88
CA ALA A 104 11.92 -0.87 -14.77
C ALA A 104 13.39 -1.00 -15.22
N MET A 105 13.63 -1.33 -16.49
CA MET A 105 14.98 -1.45 -17.06
C MET A 105 15.62 -0.08 -17.37
N LEU A 106 14.83 0.99 -17.37
CA LEU A 106 15.35 2.34 -17.61
C LEU A 106 16.20 2.79 -16.42
N PRO A 107 17.40 3.36 -16.63
CA PRO A 107 18.31 3.81 -15.56
C PRO A 107 17.84 5.14 -14.92
N THR A 108 16.54 5.28 -14.71
CA THR A 108 15.88 6.45 -14.13
C THR A 108 15.49 6.18 -12.68
N MET A 109 15.22 7.23 -11.91
CA MET A 109 14.68 7.08 -10.55
C MET A 109 13.40 6.26 -10.53
N ALA A 110 12.50 6.50 -11.49
CA ALA A 110 11.27 5.73 -11.64
C ALA A 110 11.57 4.27 -11.98
N GLY A 111 12.53 3.99 -12.88
CA GLY A 111 12.95 2.62 -13.21
C GLY A 111 13.47 1.86 -11.99
N LYS A 112 14.38 2.47 -11.20
CA LYS A 112 14.90 1.90 -9.95
C LYS A 112 13.80 1.55 -8.95
N HIS A 113 12.81 2.43 -8.76
CA HIS A 113 11.68 2.18 -7.85
C HIS A 113 10.77 1.06 -8.36
N ARG A 114 10.53 0.99 -9.67
CA ARG A 114 9.75 -0.11 -10.29
C ARG A 114 10.48 -1.44 -10.18
N GLN A 115 11.80 -1.45 -10.38
CA GLN A 115 12.63 -2.63 -10.21
C GLN A 115 12.56 -3.15 -8.77
N ALA A 116 12.73 -2.26 -7.78
CA ALA A 116 12.61 -2.58 -6.36
C ALA A 116 11.22 -3.16 -6.02
N PHE A 117 10.15 -2.54 -6.54
CA PHE A 117 8.78 -3.05 -6.37
C PHE A 117 8.58 -4.45 -6.96
N LEU A 118 9.05 -4.69 -8.19
CA LEU A 118 8.99 -6.00 -8.84
C LEU A 118 9.80 -7.07 -8.08
N MET A 119 10.95 -6.69 -7.51
CA MET A 119 11.75 -7.58 -6.68
C MET A 119 10.98 -8.01 -5.43
N GLY A 120 10.27 -7.08 -4.79
CA GLY A 120 9.38 -7.39 -3.68
C GLY A 120 8.27 -8.38 -4.05
N ILE A 121 7.60 -8.16 -5.18
CA ILE A 121 6.59 -9.10 -5.69
C ILE A 121 7.20 -10.50 -5.85
N LYS A 122 8.35 -10.59 -6.53
CA LYS A 122 9.05 -11.86 -6.78
C LYS A 122 9.44 -12.57 -5.48
N ASN A 123 9.96 -11.85 -4.50
CA ASN A 123 10.33 -12.44 -3.20
C ASN A 123 9.13 -13.10 -2.50
N SER A 124 7.98 -12.42 -2.49
CA SER A 124 6.76 -12.96 -1.90
C SER A 124 6.17 -14.14 -2.71
N GLU A 125 6.34 -14.16 -4.03
CA GLU A 125 5.95 -15.29 -4.89
C GLU A 125 6.87 -16.50 -4.72
N SER A 126 8.19 -16.29 -4.60
CA SER A 126 9.19 -17.35 -4.41
C SER A 126 9.09 -18.00 -3.02
N GLY A 127 8.86 -17.22 -1.95
CA GLY A 127 8.58 -17.77 -0.61
C GLY A 127 7.33 -18.65 -0.57
N ARG A 128 6.41 -18.48 -1.52
CA ARG A 128 5.20 -19.32 -1.68
C ARG A 128 5.53 -20.73 -2.17
N LYS A 129 6.57 -20.90 -3.01
CA LYS A 129 6.97 -22.19 -3.60
C LYS A 129 7.70 -23.12 -2.63
N ASN A 130 8.34 -22.57 -1.59
CA ASN A 130 9.11 -23.36 -0.62
C ASN A 130 8.28 -23.87 0.57
N ASN A 131 7.01 -23.45 0.67
CA ASN A 131 6.06 -23.81 1.74
C ASN A 131 4.84 -24.61 1.21
N SER A 132 4.94 -25.18 0.01
CA SER A 132 3.90 -26.01 -0.62
C SER A 132 4.37 -27.45 -0.76
#